data_AF-A0AAV2ZYJ8-F1
#
_entry.id   AF-A0AAV2ZYJ8-F1
#
_cell.length_a   1.000
_cell.length_b   1.000
_cell.length_c   1.000
_cell.angle_alpha   90.00
_cell.angle_beta   90.00
_cell.angle_gamma   90.00
#
_symmetry.space_group_name_H-M   'P 1'
#
loop_
_entity.id
_entity.type
_entity.pdbx_description
1 polymer ?
#
loop_
_entity_poly.entity_id
_entity_poly.type
_entity_poly.pdbx_seq_one_letter_code
_entity_poly.pdbx_strand_id
1 'polypeptide(L)'
;MVSNLNISYQYILVFAYHLQTGRNLHRREQDTKIKRRCKCKLAKSLPADQRPQCYPYWEEDDPSFPMPFDLTKTLSELEHLIKEMD
;
A
#
# COMPACT_ATOMS: atom_id res chain seq x y z
N MET A 1 9.98 23.49 29.46
CA MET A 1 10.78 22.51 28.69
C MET A 1 9.89 21.42 28.08
N VAL A 2 8.89 21.79 27.27
CA VAL A 2 7.91 20.83 26.68
C VAL A 2 7.90 20.90 25.13
N SER A 3 8.47 21.96 24.56
CA SER A 3 8.46 22.25 23.12
C SER A 3 9.35 21.31 22.29
N ASN A 4 10.50 20.88 22.84
CA ASN A 4 11.46 20.03 22.12
C ASN A 4 10.95 18.59 21.92
N LEU A 5 10.19 18.05 22.88
CA LEU A 5 9.53 16.75 22.73
C LEU A 5 8.48 16.83 21.61
N ASN A 6 7.61 17.85 21.63
CA ASN A 6 6.54 17.96 20.64
C ASN A 6 7.08 18.11 19.20
N ILE A 7 8.16 18.88 19.01
CA ILE A 7 8.82 19.03 17.69
C ILE A 7 9.49 17.71 17.25
N SER A 8 10.14 17.00 18.17
CA SER A 8 10.75 15.70 17.87
C SER A 8 9.70 14.64 17.51
N TYR A 9 8.58 14.59 18.23
CA TYR A 9 7.45 13.69 17.92
C TYR A 9 6.83 14.00 16.56
N GLN A 10 6.63 15.28 16.23
CA GLN A 10 6.11 15.69 14.91
C GLN A 10 7.05 15.26 13.78
N TYR A 11 8.37 15.44 13.95
CA TYR A 11 9.36 14.97 12.97
C TYR A 11 9.34 13.45 12.80
N ILE A 12 9.25 12.70 13.89
CA ILE A 12 9.17 11.23 13.86
C ILE A 12 7.92 10.76 13.12
N LEU A 13 6.76 11.38 13.39
CA LEU A 13 5.50 11.03 12.73
C LEU A 13 5.53 11.33 11.22
N VAL A 14 6.06 12.49 10.82
CA VAL A 14 6.22 12.87 9.41
C VAL A 14 7.20 11.94 8.70
N PHE A 15 8.31 11.58 9.33
CA PHE A 15 9.30 10.66 8.76
C PHE A 15 8.73 9.24 8.62
N ALA A 16 8.00 8.76 9.63
CA ALA A 16 7.30 7.48 9.58
C ALA A 16 6.23 7.48 8.48
N TYR A 17 5.47 8.56 8.33
CA TYR A 17 4.48 8.72 7.25
C TYR A 17 5.12 8.72 5.87
N HIS A 18 6.23 9.44 5.66
CA HIS A 18 6.95 9.44 4.39
C HIS A 18 7.58 8.08 4.06
N LEU A 19 8.19 7.42 5.03
CA LEU A 19 8.71 6.05 4.87
C LEU A 19 7.58 5.08 4.54
N GLN A 20 6.43 5.19 5.22
CA GLN A 20 5.26 4.38 4.94
C GLN A 20 4.73 4.64 3.52
N THR A 21 4.60 5.91 3.14
CA THR A 21 4.13 6.33 1.81
C THR A 21 5.06 5.85 0.69
N GLY A 22 6.37 5.96 0.88
CA GLY A 22 7.37 5.47 -0.07
C GLY A 22 7.35 3.94 -0.23
N ARG A 23 7.24 3.20 0.89
CA ARG A 23 7.05 1.74 0.86
C ARG A 23 5.75 1.34 0.18
N ASN A 24 4.67 2.10 0.37
CA ASN A 24 3.37 1.87 -0.25
C ASN A 24 3.39 2.16 -1.77
N LEU A 25 4.11 3.19 -2.22
CA LEU A 25 4.28 3.50 -3.64
C LEU A 25 5.06 2.41 -4.36
N HIS A 26 6.21 2.01 -3.81
CA HIS A 26 7.03 0.92 -4.36
C HIS A 26 6.24 -0.39 -4.45
N ARG A 27 5.47 -0.70 -3.41
CA ARG A 27 4.54 -1.84 -3.35
C ARG A 27 3.48 -1.77 -4.46
N ARG A 28 2.80 -0.63 -4.66
CA ARG A 28 1.80 -0.45 -5.74
C ARG A 28 2.40 -0.66 -7.13
N GLU A 29 3.61 -0.16 -7.40
CA GLU A 29 4.29 -0.36 -8.69
C GLU A 29 4.61 -1.84 -8.94
N GLN A 30 5.06 -2.55 -7.90
CA GLN A 30 5.32 -3.97 -7.96
C GLN A 30 4.01 -4.77 -8.17
N ASP A 31 2.96 -4.46 -7.42
CA ASP A 31 1.66 -5.13 -7.51
C ASP A 31 1.01 -4.93 -8.89
N THR A 32 1.08 -3.73 -9.46
CA THR A 32 0.54 -3.45 -10.79
C THR A 32 1.28 -4.22 -11.88
N LYS A 33 2.61 -4.29 -11.80
CA LYS A 33 3.44 -5.07 -12.73
C LYS A 33 3.15 -6.58 -12.63
N ILE A 34 3.02 -7.10 -11.42
CA ILE A 34 2.73 -8.52 -11.16
C ILE A 34 1.30 -8.87 -11.61
N LYS A 35 0.30 -8.04 -11.28
CA LYS A 35 -1.08 -8.19 -11.77
C LYS A 35 -1.15 -8.20 -13.29
N ARG A 36 -0.42 -7.30 -13.97
CA ARG A 36 -0.36 -7.27 -15.45
C ARG A 36 0.26 -8.54 -16.03
N ARG A 37 1.35 -9.05 -15.44
CA ARG A 37 1.99 -10.30 -15.86
C ARG A 37 1.07 -11.51 -15.66
N CYS A 38 0.37 -11.59 -14.54
CA CYS A 38 -0.59 -12.66 -14.26
C CYS A 38 -1.83 -12.65 -15.18
N LYS A 39 -2.33 -11.46 -15.54
CA LYS A 39 -3.58 -11.34 -16.32
C LYS A 39 -3.37 -11.41 -17.83
N CYS A 40 -2.13 -11.47 -18.32
CA CYS A 40 -1.85 -11.51 -19.76
C CYS A 40 -2.32 -12.83 -20.40
N LYS A 41 -2.60 -12.81 -21.72
CA LYS A 41 -3.11 -13.98 -22.44
C LYS A 41 -2.16 -15.18 -22.35
N LEU A 42 -0.85 -14.93 -22.41
CA LEU A 42 0.19 -15.95 -22.30
C LEU A 42 0.16 -16.65 -20.93
N ALA A 43 0.01 -15.89 -19.83
CA ALA A 43 -0.08 -16.47 -18.50
C ALA A 43 -1.30 -17.38 -18.33
N LYS A 44 -2.41 -17.08 -19.02
CA LYS A 44 -3.63 -17.91 -19.01
C LYS A 44 -3.52 -19.18 -19.85
N SER A 45 -2.72 -19.16 -20.92
CA SER A 45 -2.49 -20.33 -21.77
C SER A 45 -1.48 -21.32 -21.17
N LEU A 46 -0.77 -20.93 -20.10
CA LEU A 46 0.18 -21.82 -19.44
C LEU A 46 -0.56 -22.90 -18.61
N PRO A 47 -0.01 -24.13 -18.59
CA PRO A 47 -0.36 -25.18 -17.62
C PRO A 47 -0.31 -24.66 -16.18
N ALA A 48 -1.15 -25.22 -15.30
CA ALA A 48 -1.35 -24.69 -13.94
C ALA A 48 -0.06 -24.60 -13.10
N ASP A 49 0.87 -25.55 -13.30
CA ASP A 49 2.20 -25.63 -12.70
C ASP A 49 3.18 -24.55 -13.19
N GLN A 50 2.90 -23.95 -14.35
CA GLN A 50 3.75 -22.93 -14.98
C GLN A 50 3.15 -21.52 -14.89
N ARG A 51 1.95 -21.38 -14.30
CA ARG A 51 1.31 -20.07 -14.19
C ARG A 51 2.08 -19.18 -13.23
N PRO A 52 2.34 -17.91 -13.60
CA PRO A 52 2.99 -16.98 -12.69
C PRO A 52 2.13 -16.77 -11.45
N GLN A 53 2.77 -16.85 -10.28
CA GLN A 53 2.12 -16.67 -8.99
C GLN A 53 1.97 -15.17 -8.71
N CYS A 54 0.74 -14.73 -8.43
CA CYS A 54 0.45 -13.32 -8.20
C CYS A 54 0.67 -12.98 -6.73
N TYR A 55 1.94 -12.79 -6.36
CA TYR A 55 2.37 -12.47 -5.01
C TYR A 55 3.15 -11.14 -4.99
N PRO A 56 3.03 -10.29 -3.96
CA PRO A 56 2.26 -10.49 -2.74
C PRO A 56 0.76 -10.19 -2.90
N TYR A 57 -0.05 -11.02 -2.27
CA TYR A 57 -1.47 -10.80 -2.00
C TYR A 57 -1.64 -11.18 -0.53
N TRP A 58 -2.32 -10.32 0.23
CA TRP A 58 -2.69 -10.58 1.61
C TRP A 58 -4.14 -10.18 1.79
N GLU A 59 -4.83 -10.93 2.65
CA GLU A 59 -6.21 -10.64 3.03
C GLU A 59 -6.24 -9.37 3.89
N GLU A 60 -7.40 -8.70 3.96
CA GLU A 60 -7.55 -7.47 4.74
C GLU A 60 -7.18 -7.65 6.23
N ASP A 61 -7.35 -8.87 6.75
CA ASP A 61 -7.13 -9.21 8.15
C ASP A 61 -5.75 -9.83 8.43
N ASP A 62 -4.82 -9.84 7.47
CA ASP A 62 -3.49 -10.42 7.70
C ASP A 62 -2.67 -9.55 8.68
N PRO A 63 -2.38 -10.03 9.92
CA PRO A 63 -1.69 -9.25 10.94
C PRO A 63 -0.23 -8.97 10.58
N SER A 64 0.34 -9.67 9.61
CA SER A 64 1.68 -9.44 9.08
C SER A 64 1.74 -8.17 8.20
N PHE A 65 0.59 -7.68 7.75
CA PHE A 65 0.46 -6.53 6.88
C PHE A 65 -0.47 -5.48 7.51
N PRO A 66 0.08 -4.44 8.16
CA PRO A 66 -0.71 -3.46 8.91
C PRO A 66 -1.54 -2.50 8.03
N MET A 67 -1.64 -2.77 6.73
CA MET A 67 -2.39 -1.95 5.79
C MET A 67 -3.06 -2.83 4.74
N PRO A 68 -4.33 -2.56 4.39
CA PRO A 68 -5.05 -3.37 3.42
C PRO A 68 -4.39 -3.33 2.04
N PHE A 69 -4.56 -4.42 1.30
CA PHE A 69 -4.09 -4.52 -0.08
C PHE A 69 -4.87 -3.58 -1.01
N ASP A 70 -6.18 -3.49 -0.84
CA ASP A 70 -7.01 -2.49 -1.50
C ASP A 70 -7.03 -1.19 -0.68
N LEU A 71 -6.63 -0.10 -1.32
CA LEU A 71 -6.54 1.22 -0.69
C LEU A 71 -7.71 2.13 -1.09
N THR A 72 -8.67 1.63 -1.86
CA THR A 72 -9.82 2.41 -2.34
C THR A 72 -10.58 3.07 -1.20
N LYS A 73 -10.86 2.30 -0.13
CA LYS A 73 -11.55 2.81 1.06
C LYS A 73 -10.73 3.89 1.78
N THR A 74 -9.46 3.60 2.06
CA THR A 74 -8.55 4.57 2.72
C THR A 74 -8.38 5.85 1.91
N LEU A 75 -8.31 5.77 0.58
CA LEU A 75 -8.24 6.94 -0.29
C LEU A 75 -9.54 7.75 -0.25
N SER A 76 -10.69 7.09 -0.29
CA SER A 76 -11.99 7.77 -0.20
C SER A 76 -12.18 8.50 1.13
N GLU A 77 -11.75 7.90 2.24
CA GLU A 77 -11.80 8.52 3.57
C GLU A 77 -10.88 9.75 3.65
N LEU A 78 -9.66 9.64 3.12
CA LEU A 78 -8.72 10.76 3.06
C LEU A 78 -9.24 11.91 2.18
N GLU A 79 -9.81 11.61 1.02
CA GLU A 79 -10.42 12.62 0.16
C GLU A 79 -11.61 13.32 0.82
N HIS A 80 -12.40 12.61 1.62
CA HIS A 80 -13.50 13.20 2.40
C HIS A 80 -12.97 14.17 3.46
N LEU A 81 -11.99 13.72 4.26
CA LEU A 81 -11.40 14.55 5.32
C LEU A 81 -10.75 15.83 4.78
N ILE A 82 -10.06 15.73 3.64
CA ILE A 82 -9.47 16.91 2.97
C ILE A 82 -10.56 17.90 2.55
N LYS A 83 -11.70 17.43 2.06
CA LYS A 83 -12.83 18.28 1.65
C LYS A 83 -13.58 18.91 2.81
N GLU A 84 -13.58 18.32 4.00
CA GLU A 84 -14.18 18.91 5.20
C GLU A 84 -13.30 19.97 5.87
N MET A 85 -12.02 20.03 5.50
CA MET A 85 -11.05 20.98 6.04
C MET A 85 -10.87 22.25 5.18
N ASP A 86 -11.43 22.28 3.97
CA ASP A 86 -11.55 23.46 3.09
C ASP A 86 -12.86 24.23 3.36
#